data_AF-A0A8X7E4V9-F1
#
_entry.id   AF-A0A8X7E4V9-F1
#
_cell.length_a   1.000
_cell.length_b   1.000
_cell.length_c   1.000
_cell.angle_alpha   90.00
_cell.angle_beta   90.00
_cell.angle_gamma   90.00
#
_symmetry.space_group_name_H-M   'P 1'
#
loop_
_entity.id
_entity.type
_entity.pdbx_description
1 polymer ?
#
loop_
_entity_poly.entity_id
_entity_poly.type
_entity_poly.pdbx_seq_one_letter_code
_entity_poly.pdbx_strand_id
1 'polypeptide(L)'
;MSELLRKVLHATAPAFSAFFLIPLDRDLKLAVYLILLALVLLFEAVRIAYSLRIPGLREYESRRPAAYAQFAIALAIIYAFGDLRTSLIALTLLAVVDPVASWSRGSRLYPALPFLAGLTPTLLLMASCAGLTPLTVAMSLIVASSAVVVESVHTGVVDDDFLIPATALLLSECLC
;
A
#
# COMPACT_ATOMS: atom_id res chain seq x y z
N MET A 1 17.65 -8.18 1.63
CA MET A 1 17.36 -7.12 2.62
C MET A 1 17.02 -7.77 3.95
N SER A 2 17.38 -7.19 5.10
CA SER A 2 16.87 -7.74 6.38
C SER A 2 15.37 -7.50 6.47
N GLU A 3 14.61 -8.45 7.02
CA GLU A 3 13.16 -8.31 7.26
C GLU A 3 12.82 -7.02 8.01
N LEU A 4 13.71 -6.59 8.90
CA LEU A 4 13.60 -5.32 9.63
C LEU A 4 13.59 -4.10 8.70
N LEU A 5 14.51 -4.03 7.74
CA LEU A 5 14.60 -2.88 6.83
C LEU A 5 13.34 -2.78 5.96
N ARG A 6 12.75 -3.91 5.55
CA ARG A 6 11.47 -3.92 4.82
C ARG A 6 10.35 -3.31 5.66
N LYS A 7 10.21 -3.77 6.91
CA LYS A 7 9.18 -3.28 7.83
C LYS A 7 9.34 -1.79 8.12
N VAL A 8 10.57 -1.31 8.24
CA VAL A 8 10.85 0.13 8.39
C VAL A 8 10.41 0.90 7.14
N LEU A 9 10.68 0.39 5.94
CA LEU A 9 10.23 1.03 4.69
C LEU A 9 8.69 1.01 4.56
N HIS A 10 8.02 -0.06 4.97
CA HIS A 10 6.55 -0.10 4.98
C HIS A 10 5.97 0.91 5.97
N ALA A 11 6.61 1.07 7.14
CA ALA A 11 6.19 2.05 8.14
C ALA A 11 6.30 3.51 7.65
N THR A 12 7.10 3.79 6.62
CA THR A 12 7.14 5.14 6.00
C THR A 12 6.06 5.34 4.94
N ALA A 13 5.34 4.30 4.51
CA ALA A 13 4.30 4.40 3.48
C ALA A 13 3.27 5.52 3.77
N PRO A 14 2.75 5.71 5.00
CA PRO A 14 1.75 6.76 5.26
C PRO A 14 2.29 8.17 5.06
N ALA A 15 3.61 8.37 5.20
CA ALA A 15 4.26 9.67 4.99
C ALA A 15 4.16 10.13 3.53
N PHE A 16 3.98 9.22 2.57
CA PHE A 16 3.73 9.57 1.18
C PHE A 16 2.38 10.28 0.99
N SER A 17 1.44 10.19 1.94
CA SER A 17 0.21 11.01 1.92
C SER A 17 0.50 12.51 2.06
N ALA A 18 1.67 12.88 2.61
CA ALA A 18 2.09 14.30 2.72
C ALA A 18 2.25 14.97 1.34
N PHE A 19 2.37 14.20 0.26
CA PHE A 19 2.38 14.72 -1.10
C PHE A 19 1.13 15.55 -1.43
N PHE A 20 -0.03 15.18 -0.85
CA PHE A 20 -1.26 15.96 -1.01
C PHE A 20 -1.19 17.34 -0.35
N LEU A 21 -0.36 17.52 0.68
CA LEU A 21 -0.21 18.78 1.43
C LEU A 21 0.68 19.81 0.71
N ILE A 22 1.43 19.40 -0.31
CA ILE A 22 2.28 20.32 -1.08
C ILE A 22 1.37 21.35 -1.78
N PRO A 23 1.62 22.66 -1.73
CA PRO A 23 0.77 23.68 -2.34
C PRO A 23 1.05 23.82 -3.85
N LEU A 24 1.02 22.70 -4.57
CA LEU A 24 1.09 22.65 -6.03
C LEU A 24 -0.28 22.27 -6.61
N ASP A 25 -0.52 22.70 -7.84
CA ASP A 25 -1.68 22.27 -8.61
C ASP A 25 -1.72 20.74 -8.76
N ARG A 26 -2.94 20.16 -8.81
CA ARG A 26 -3.13 18.71 -8.87
C ARG A 26 -2.51 18.12 -10.14
N ASP A 27 -2.67 18.76 -11.28
CA ASP A 27 -2.18 18.25 -12.55
C ASP A 27 -0.66 18.32 -12.59
N LEU A 28 -0.06 19.38 -12.04
CA LEU A 28 1.39 19.49 -11.91
C LEU A 28 1.96 18.44 -10.96
N LYS A 29 1.33 18.21 -9.80
CA LYS A 29 1.71 17.13 -8.87
C LYS A 29 1.67 15.77 -9.55
N LEU A 30 0.57 15.48 -10.25
CA LEU A 30 0.40 14.21 -10.95
C LEU A 30 1.46 14.06 -12.06
N ALA A 31 1.72 15.11 -12.85
CA ALA A 31 2.76 15.09 -13.88
C ALA A 31 4.16 14.82 -13.29
N VAL A 32 4.52 15.51 -12.20
CA VAL A 32 5.79 15.26 -11.49
C VAL A 32 5.87 13.80 -11.02
N TYR A 33 4.79 13.28 -10.44
CA TYR A 33 4.78 11.90 -9.97
C TYR A 33 4.85 10.88 -11.12
N LEU A 34 4.15 11.11 -12.22
CA LEU A 34 4.20 10.25 -13.41
C LEU A 34 5.60 10.24 -14.04
N ILE A 35 6.33 11.36 -14.02
CA ILE A 35 7.74 11.40 -14.43
C ILE A 35 8.60 10.54 -13.50
N LEU A 36 8.44 10.67 -12.18
CA LEU A 36 9.15 9.84 -11.20
C LEU A 36 8.84 8.35 -11.39
N LEU A 37 7.57 8.00 -11.61
CA LEU A 37 7.15 6.63 -11.92
C LEU A 37 7.80 6.13 -13.21
N ALA A 38 7.81 6.93 -14.27
CA ALA A 38 8.43 6.55 -15.54
C ALA A 38 9.93 6.27 -15.36
N LEU A 39 10.63 7.06 -14.54
CA LEU A 39 12.03 6.82 -14.21
C LEU A 39 12.22 5.52 -13.41
N VAL A 40 11.36 5.24 -12.44
CA VAL A 40 11.37 3.98 -11.66
C VAL A 40 11.14 2.77 -12.57
N LEU A 41 10.14 2.85 -13.46
CA LEU A 41 9.82 1.76 -14.39
C LEU A 41 10.90 1.56 -15.45
N LEU A 42 11.52 2.64 -15.94
CA LEU A 42 12.65 2.57 -16.84
C LEU A 42 13.84 1.89 -16.17
N PHE A 43 14.15 2.27 -14.93
CA PHE A 43 15.19 1.63 -14.14
C PHE A 43 14.92 0.14 -13.93
N GLU A 44 13.70 -0.25 -13.58
CA GLU A 44 13.31 -1.65 -13.46
C GLU A 44 13.41 -2.42 -14.79
N ALA A 45 13.01 -1.81 -15.90
CA ALA A 45 13.12 -2.41 -17.23
C ALA A 45 14.59 -2.69 -17.57
N VAL A 46 15.49 -1.73 -17.32
CA VAL A 46 16.94 -1.91 -17.49
C VAL A 46 17.47 -2.99 -16.55
N ARG A 47 17.09 -2.96 -15.26
CA ARG A 47 17.50 -3.95 -14.28
C ARG A 47 17.15 -5.37 -14.73
N ILE A 48 15.92 -5.58 -15.18
CA ILE A 48 15.43 -6.89 -15.64
C ILE A 48 16.12 -7.29 -16.95
N ALA A 49 16.20 -6.38 -17.92
CA ALA A 49 16.82 -6.65 -19.23
C ALA A 49 18.29 -7.08 -19.11
N TYR A 50 19.04 -6.47 -18.18
CA TYR A 50 20.44 -6.78 -17.93
C TYR A 50 20.66 -7.72 -16.73
N SER A 51 19.60 -8.26 -16.13
CA SER A 51 19.65 -9.13 -14.94
C SER A 51 20.51 -8.56 -13.80
N LEU A 52 20.48 -7.23 -13.61
CA LEU A 52 21.26 -6.54 -12.60
C LEU A 52 20.76 -6.93 -11.20
N ARG A 53 21.68 -7.42 -10.36
CA ARG A 53 21.40 -7.72 -8.96
C ARG A 53 21.66 -6.50 -8.10
N ILE A 54 20.58 -5.90 -7.62
CA ILE A 54 20.65 -4.80 -6.66
C ILE A 54 20.65 -5.39 -5.25
N PRO A 55 21.60 -4.98 -4.39
CA PRO A 55 21.56 -5.36 -2.98
C PRO A 55 20.22 -5.00 -2.35
N GLY A 56 19.52 -6.01 -1.81
CA GLY A 56 18.23 -5.80 -1.14
C GLY A 56 17.07 -6.60 -1.74
N LEU A 57 17.10 -6.86 -3.05
CA LEU A 57 16.05 -7.60 -3.76
C LEU A 57 15.96 -9.06 -3.32
N ARG A 58 14.75 -9.60 -3.31
CA ARG A 58 14.47 -11.03 -3.10
C ARG A 58 14.81 -11.81 -4.37
N GLU A 59 15.12 -13.10 -4.24
CA GLU A 59 15.54 -13.94 -5.38
C GLU A 59 14.51 -13.95 -6.50
N TYR A 60 13.22 -13.98 -6.15
CA TYR A 60 12.13 -13.97 -7.13
C TYR A 60 11.94 -12.62 -7.84
N GLU A 61 12.43 -11.51 -7.28
CA GLU A 61 12.37 -10.17 -7.90
C GLU A 61 13.41 -10.00 -9.00
N SER A 62 14.33 -10.97 -9.17
CA SER A 62 15.36 -10.91 -10.21
C SER A 62 14.81 -10.86 -11.64
N ARG A 63 13.59 -11.36 -11.86
CA ARG A 63 12.97 -11.47 -13.21
C ARG A 63 11.61 -10.79 -13.35
N ARG A 64 11.14 -10.08 -12.32
CA ARG A 64 9.85 -9.39 -12.30
C ARG A 64 9.99 -8.03 -11.62
N PRO A 65 9.04 -7.10 -11.81
CA PRO A 65 9.06 -5.81 -11.12
C PRO A 65 9.18 -5.99 -9.61
N ALA A 66 10.16 -5.31 -9.01
CA ALA A 66 10.42 -5.35 -7.58
C ALA A 66 9.28 -4.69 -6.78
N ALA A 67 9.14 -5.08 -5.52
CA ALA A 67 8.20 -4.53 -4.54
C ALA A 67 8.09 -2.99 -4.59
N TYR A 68 9.23 -2.29 -4.55
CA TYR A 68 9.26 -0.82 -4.56
C TYR A 68 8.67 -0.20 -5.83
N ALA A 69 8.80 -0.88 -6.99
CA ALA A 69 8.23 -0.41 -8.24
C ALA A 69 6.73 -0.67 -8.29
N GLN A 70 6.27 -1.78 -7.73
CA GLN A 70 4.85 -2.08 -7.57
C GLN A 70 4.18 -1.09 -6.61
N PHE A 71 4.85 -0.74 -5.51
CA PHE A 71 4.43 0.32 -4.59
C PHE A 71 4.36 1.69 -5.28
N ALA A 72 5.33 2.03 -6.12
CA ALA A 72 5.30 3.28 -6.91
C ALA A 72 4.10 3.34 -7.88
N ILE A 73 3.74 2.22 -8.50
CA ILE A 73 2.53 2.13 -9.32
C ILE A 73 1.28 2.37 -8.46
N ALA A 74 1.19 1.74 -7.27
CA ALA A 74 0.05 1.94 -6.38
C ALA A 74 -0.10 3.40 -5.92
N LEU A 75 1.01 4.06 -5.58
CA LEU A 75 1.02 5.49 -5.26
C LEU A 75 0.56 6.35 -6.44
N ALA A 76 0.91 6.00 -7.68
CA ALA A 76 0.43 6.71 -8.86
C ALA A 76 -1.09 6.65 -8.97
N ILE A 77 -1.67 5.48 -8.71
CA ILE A 77 -3.12 5.26 -8.70
C ILE A 77 -3.75 6.09 -7.56
N ILE A 78 -3.17 6.05 -6.36
CA ILE A 78 -3.65 6.85 -5.21
C ILE A 78 -3.64 8.35 -5.55
N TYR A 79 -2.60 8.88 -6.16
CA TYR A 79 -2.53 10.31 -6.49
C TYR A 79 -3.41 10.70 -7.69
N ALA A 80 -3.64 9.77 -8.62
CA ALA A 80 -4.52 10.02 -9.75
C ALA A 80 -5.99 10.07 -9.31
N PHE A 81 -6.42 9.14 -8.45
CA PHE A 81 -7.84 8.93 -8.16
C PHE A 81 -8.26 9.35 -6.75
N GLY A 82 -7.36 9.24 -5.78
CA GLY A 82 -7.69 9.49 -4.38
C GLY A 82 -7.44 10.90 -3.89
N ASP A 83 -7.70 11.07 -2.60
CA ASP A 83 -7.44 12.27 -1.84
C ASP A 83 -6.52 11.99 -0.64
N LEU A 84 -6.28 13.02 0.18
CA LEU A 84 -5.45 12.87 1.38
C LEU A 84 -5.97 11.78 2.32
N ARG A 85 -7.29 11.64 2.48
CA ARG A 85 -7.91 10.73 3.45
C ARG A 85 -7.91 9.30 2.94
N THR A 86 -8.31 9.06 1.70
CA THR A 86 -8.29 7.71 1.09
C THR A 86 -6.86 7.22 0.92
N SER A 87 -5.92 8.11 0.60
CA SER A 87 -4.47 7.84 0.66
C SER A 87 -4.00 7.41 2.04
N LEU A 88 -4.39 8.13 3.10
CA LEU A 88 -4.03 7.78 4.48
C LEU A 88 -4.57 6.41 4.86
N ILE A 89 -5.80 6.09 4.49
CA ILE A 89 -6.39 4.76 4.73
C ILE A 89 -5.55 3.69 4.03
N ALA A 90 -5.35 3.83 2.72
CA ALA A 90 -4.67 2.84 1.89
C ALA A 90 -3.22 2.58 2.35
N LEU A 91 -2.46 3.64 2.60
CA LEU A 91 -1.05 3.54 2.96
C LEU A 91 -0.84 3.14 4.42
N THR A 92 -1.74 3.52 5.33
CA THR A 92 -1.72 3.02 6.72
C THR A 92 -2.03 1.53 6.77
N LEU A 93 -2.94 1.06 5.92
CA LEU A 93 -3.28 -0.35 5.85
C LEU A 93 -2.07 -1.20 5.45
N LEU A 94 -1.32 -0.79 4.43
CA LEU A 94 -0.06 -1.44 4.06
C LEU A 94 0.96 -1.41 5.21
N ALA A 95 1.16 -0.23 5.82
CA ALA A 95 2.14 -0.01 6.88
C ALA A 95 1.89 -0.82 8.15
N VAL A 96 0.65 -1.25 8.39
CA VAL A 96 0.25 -1.99 9.59
C VAL A 96 -0.01 -3.46 9.28
N VAL A 97 -0.78 -3.77 8.24
CA VAL A 97 -1.23 -5.14 7.97
C VAL A 97 -0.06 -6.04 7.59
N ASP A 98 0.85 -5.63 6.67
CA ASP A 98 1.99 -6.48 6.28
C ASP A 98 2.92 -6.78 7.48
N PRO A 99 3.43 -5.79 8.25
CA PRO A 99 4.33 -6.08 9.35
C PRO A 99 3.69 -6.95 10.45
N VAL A 100 2.40 -6.72 10.75
CA VAL A 100 1.65 -7.48 11.77
C VAL A 100 1.32 -8.89 11.25
N ALA A 101 0.98 -9.05 9.98
CA ALA A 101 0.79 -10.36 9.34
C ALA A 101 2.09 -11.16 9.33
N SER A 102 3.19 -10.55 8.91
CA SER A 102 4.54 -11.14 8.98
C SER A 102 4.91 -11.58 10.40
N TRP A 103 4.63 -10.76 11.41
CA TRP A 103 4.96 -11.07 12.81
C TRP A 103 4.08 -12.16 13.42
N SER A 104 2.78 -12.14 13.13
CA SER A 104 1.82 -13.12 13.66
C SER A 104 1.74 -14.42 12.85
N ARG A 105 2.42 -14.48 11.69
CA ARG A 105 2.44 -15.66 10.79
C ARG A 105 2.89 -16.91 11.56
N GLY A 106 2.08 -17.97 11.51
CA GLY A 106 2.35 -19.23 12.22
C GLY A 106 1.99 -19.25 13.71
N SER A 107 1.49 -18.14 14.26
CA SER A 107 0.90 -18.11 15.61
C SER A 107 -0.62 -18.28 15.57
N ARG A 108 -1.23 -18.56 16.73
CA ARG A 108 -2.70 -18.59 16.90
C ARG A 108 -3.37 -17.22 16.71
N LEU A 109 -2.58 -16.15 16.60
CA LEU A 109 -3.08 -14.78 16.44
C LEU A 109 -3.40 -14.47 14.97
N TYR A 110 -2.91 -15.25 14.01
CA TYR A 110 -3.26 -15.09 12.60
C TYR A 110 -4.56 -15.83 12.28
N PRO A 111 -5.53 -15.23 11.55
CA PRO A 111 -5.51 -13.90 10.91
C PRO A 111 -6.12 -12.75 11.75
N ALA A 112 -6.51 -13.01 13.00
CA ALA A 112 -7.25 -12.06 13.83
C ALA A 112 -6.48 -10.78 14.15
N LEU A 113 -5.19 -10.88 14.48
CA LEU A 113 -4.38 -9.72 14.87
C LEU A 113 -4.12 -8.76 13.70
N PRO A 114 -3.68 -9.19 12.50
CA PRO A 114 -3.58 -8.31 11.33
C PRO A 114 -4.91 -7.65 10.98
N PHE A 115 -6.01 -8.39 11.08
CA PHE A 115 -7.35 -7.86 10.84
C PHE A 115 -7.70 -6.72 11.81
N LEU A 116 -7.54 -6.93 13.12
CA LEU A 116 -7.81 -5.89 14.12
C LEU A 116 -6.88 -4.69 13.97
N ALA A 117 -5.62 -4.95 13.62
CA ALA A 117 -4.62 -3.91 13.40
C ALA A 117 -4.94 -3.04 12.17
N GLY A 118 -5.52 -3.62 11.11
CA GLY A 118 -6.00 -2.87 9.95
C GLY A 118 -7.36 -2.21 10.17
N LEU A 119 -8.29 -2.88 10.87
CA LEU A 119 -9.65 -2.38 11.14
C LEU A 119 -9.63 -1.10 11.97
N THR A 120 -8.81 -1.06 13.02
CA THR A 120 -8.77 0.07 13.95
C THR A 120 -8.46 1.41 13.25
N PRO A 121 -7.34 1.56 12.52
CA PRO A 121 -7.05 2.81 11.81
C PRO A 121 -8.04 3.09 10.67
N THR A 122 -8.48 2.06 9.94
CA THR A 122 -9.47 2.22 8.86
C THR A 122 -10.78 2.80 9.39
N LEU A 123 -11.31 2.23 10.47
CA LEU A 123 -12.56 2.69 11.08
C LEU A 123 -12.44 4.11 11.61
N LEU A 124 -11.32 4.44 12.28
CA LEU A 124 -11.09 5.79 12.78
C LEU A 124 -11.01 6.81 11.64
N LEU A 125 -10.29 6.49 10.57
CA LEU A 125 -10.15 7.38 9.40
C LEU A 125 -11.47 7.53 8.65
N MET A 126 -12.19 6.43 8.37
CA MET A 126 -13.50 6.48 7.71
C MET A 126 -14.55 7.21 8.56
N ALA A 127 -14.60 6.95 9.87
CA ALA A 127 -15.50 7.66 10.77
C ALA A 127 -15.16 9.16 10.85
N SER A 128 -13.89 9.54 10.66
CA SER A 128 -13.49 10.95 10.56
C SER A 128 -13.94 11.65 9.27
N CYS A 129 -14.25 10.89 8.20
CA CYS A 129 -14.83 11.42 6.95
C CYS A 129 -16.36 11.55 7.05
N ALA A 130 -17.02 10.44 7.38
CA ALA A 130 -18.47 10.26 7.17
C ALA A 130 -19.26 10.02 8.47
N GLY A 131 -18.60 10.13 9.63
CA GLY A 131 -19.19 9.83 10.94
C GLY A 131 -19.25 8.33 11.25
N LEU A 132 -19.54 7.98 12.51
CA LEU A 132 -19.67 6.58 12.91
C LEU A 132 -21.09 6.06 12.61
N THR A 133 -21.27 5.53 11.42
CA THR A 133 -22.55 4.95 10.95
C THR A 133 -22.43 3.44 10.74
N PRO A 134 -23.55 2.69 10.67
CA PRO A 134 -23.51 1.27 10.30
C PRO A 134 -22.79 1.02 8.96
N LEU A 135 -22.93 1.93 8.00
CA LEU A 135 -22.29 1.83 6.70
C LEU A 135 -20.76 2.00 6.80
N THR A 136 -20.27 2.98 7.55
CA THR A 136 -18.82 3.16 7.75
C THR A 136 -18.20 1.98 8.49
N VAL A 137 -18.91 1.40 9.46
CA VAL A 137 -18.47 0.16 10.13
C VAL A 137 -18.40 -0.99 9.13
N ALA A 138 -19.45 -1.20 8.33
CA ALA A 138 -19.47 -2.27 7.33
C ALA A 138 -18.34 -2.14 6.31
N MET A 139 -18.11 -0.94 5.78
CA MET A 139 -17.03 -0.70 4.83
C MET A 139 -15.64 -0.85 5.46
N SER A 140 -15.44 -0.39 6.69
CA SER A 140 -14.17 -0.59 7.40
C SER A 140 -13.86 -2.07 7.62
N LEU A 141 -14.88 -2.88 7.91
CA LEU A 141 -14.75 -4.34 7.99
C LEU A 141 -14.35 -4.95 6.64
N ILE A 142 -14.97 -4.50 5.54
CA ILE A 142 -14.65 -4.97 4.18
C ILE A 142 -13.21 -4.62 3.81
N VAL A 143 -12.79 -3.36 4.00
CA VAL A 143 -11.43 -2.89 3.70
C VAL A 143 -10.38 -3.61 4.54
N ALA A 144 -10.59 -3.75 5.85
CA ALA A 144 -9.64 -4.46 6.70
C ALA A 144 -9.55 -5.95 6.34
N SER A 145 -10.68 -6.58 6.00
CA SER A 145 -10.70 -7.97 5.56
C SER A 145 -9.99 -8.16 4.23
N SER A 146 -10.19 -7.24 3.26
CA SER A 146 -9.56 -7.33 1.94
C SER A 146 -8.04 -7.28 2.06
N ALA A 147 -7.48 -6.43 2.92
CA ALA A 147 -6.04 -6.37 3.14
C ALA A 147 -5.46 -7.68 3.68
N VAL A 148 -6.13 -8.31 4.65
CA VAL A 148 -5.68 -9.61 5.19
C VAL A 148 -5.81 -10.73 4.16
N VAL A 149 -6.88 -10.72 3.36
CA VAL A 149 -7.06 -11.68 2.27
C VAL A 149 -5.97 -11.49 1.22
N VAL A 150 -5.71 -10.27 0.78
CA VAL A 150 -4.65 -9.94 -0.17
C VAL A 150 -3.29 -10.41 0.34
N GLU A 151 -2.94 -10.10 1.58
CA GLU A 151 -1.70 -10.53 2.22
C GLU A 151 -1.57 -12.07 2.31
N SER A 152 -2.70 -12.78 2.44
CA SER A 152 -2.71 -14.24 2.42
C SER A 152 -2.51 -14.82 1.01
N VAL A 153 -2.91 -14.09 -0.03
CA VAL A 153 -2.89 -14.56 -1.43
C VAL A 153 -1.57 -14.16 -2.09
N HIS A 154 -0.64 -15.11 -2.15
CA HIS A 154 0.63 -14.92 -2.84
C HIS A 154 0.47 -15.16 -4.34
N THR A 155 0.10 -14.12 -5.09
CA THR A 155 0.15 -14.19 -6.56
C THR A 155 1.61 -14.05 -6.98
N GLY A 156 2.20 -15.02 -7.67
CA GLY A 156 3.62 -14.97 -8.08
C GLY A 156 3.99 -13.83 -9.06
N VAL A 157 3.10 -12.86 -9.26
CA VAL A 157 3.21 -11.75 -10.22
C VAL A 157 3.02 -10.42 -9.53
N VAL A 158 1.99 -10.28 -8.69
CA VAL A 158 1.63 -9.02 -8.02
C VAL A 158 1.86 -9.14 -6.52
N ASP A 159 2.59 -8.17 -5.98
CA ASP A 159 3.01 -8.07 -4.59
C ASP A 159 1.94 -7.35 -3.74
N ASP A 160 1.90 -7.63 -2.45
CA ASP A 160 1.00 -7.01 -1.47
C ASP A 160 1.22 -5.49 -1.37
N ASP A 161 2.46 -5.05 -1.63
CA ASP A 161 2.88 -3.65 -1.82
C ASP A 161 2.04 -2.87 -2.85
N PHE A 162 1.43 -3.56 -3.82
CA PHE A 162 0.49 -2.96 -4.76
C PHE A 162 -0.96 -3.26 -4.40
N LEU A 163 -1.27 -4.53 -4.11
CA LEU A 163 -2.66 -4.98 -3.97
C LEU A 163 -3.35 -4.38 -2.75
N ILE A 164 -2.67 -4.26 -1.60
CA ILE A 164 -3.25 -3.69 -0.37
C ILE A 164 -3.65 -2.23 -0.60
N PRO A 165 -2.75 -1.31 -0.99
CA PRO A 165 -3.10 0.08 -1.19
C PRO A 165 -4.13 0.28 -2.33
N ALA A 166 -4.01 -0.45 -3.44
CA ALA A 166 -4.95 -0.32 -4.55
C ALA A 166 -6.37 -0.77 -4.19
N THR A 167 -6.52 -1.90 -3.48
CA THR A 167 -7.83 -2.40 -3.05
C THR A 167 -8.43 -1.51 -1.96
N ALA A 168 -7.62 -1.02 -1.02
CA ALA A 168 -8.07 -0.11 0.03
C ALA A 168 -8.57 1.21 -0.55
N LEU A 169 -7.87 1.77 -1.55
CA LEU A 169 -8.33 2.96 -2.28
C LEU A 169 -9.71 2.69 -2.90
N LEU A 170 -9.81 1.67 -3.76
CA LEU A 170 -11.06 1.35 -4.47
C LEU A 170 -12.28 1.19 -3.55
N LEU A 171 -12.08 0.62 -2.36
CA LEU A 171 -13.15 0.40 -1.40
C LEU A 171 -13.43 1.61 -0.50
N SER A 172 -12.46 2.51 -0.30
CA SER A 172 -12.62 3.70 0.57
C SER A 172 -13.20 4.90 -0.16
N GLU A 173 -12.99 5.02 -1.47
CA GLU A 173 -13.59 6.04 -2.36
C GLU A 173 -15.14 6.02 -2.38
N CYS A 174 -15.76 4.98 -1.83
CA CYS A 174 -17.22 4.90 -1.71
C CYS A 174 -17.78 5.72 -0.53
N LEU A 175 -16.94 6.25 0.36
CA LEU A 175 -17.37 6.87 1.63
C LEU A 175 -16.62 8.14 2.00
N CYS A 176 -15.34 8.19 1.68
CA CYS A 176 -14.59 9.42 1.51
C CYS A 176 -14.48 9.60 -0.02
#